data_AF-E2B6D2-F1
#
_entry.id   AF-E2B6D2-F1
#
_cell.length_a   1.000
_cell.length_b   1.000
_cell.length_c   1.000
_cell.angle_alpha   90.00
_cell.angle_beta   90.00
_cell.angle_gamma   90.00
#
_symmetry.space_group_name_H-M   'P 1'
#
loop_
_entity.id
_entity.type
_entity.pdbx_description
1 polymer ?
#
loop_
_entity_poly.entity_id
_entity_poly.type
_entity_poly.pdbx_seq_one_letter_code
_entity_poly.pdbx_strand_id
1 'polypeptide(L)' 'LQHPAYSPDIAPSDYHLFRSMKHALSDMHFQSVDEIRKWNDDFIVSKDVTFFRDGIHQLPERWLKVIESNGEY' A
#
# COMPACT_ATOMS: atom_id res chain seq x y z
N LEU A 1 0.27 -6.83 16.79
CA LEU A 1 -0.13 -5.42 16.90
C LEU A 1 -1.64 -5.35 16.75
N GLN A 2 -2.33 -4.62 17.63
CA GLN A 2 -3.75 -4.36 17.43
C GLN A 2 -3.91 -3.47 16.20
N HIS A 3 -4.87 -3.79 15.34
CA HIS A 3 -5.23 -2.96 14.19
C HIS A 3 -6.58 -2.33 14.50
N PRO A 4 -6.66 -1.00 14.74
CA PRO A 4 -7.93 -0.32 14.94
C PRO A 4 -8.86 -0.50 13.72
N ALA A 5 -10.16 -0.39 13.98
CA ALA A 5 -11.17 -0.48 12.94
C ALA A 5 -11.09 0.74 12.01
N TYR A 6 -11.28 0.52 10.70
CA TYR A 6 -11.34 1.58 9.68
C TYR A 6 -10.07 2.44 9.54
N SER A 7 -8.88 1.88 9.81
CA SER A 7 -7.60 2.61 9.73
C SER A 7 -6.72 2.14 8.56
N PRO A 8 -7.07 2.44 7.30
CA PRO A 8 -6.24 2.07 6.14
C PRO A 8 -4.93 2.89 6.07
N ASP A 9 -4.89 4.05 6.73
CA ASP A 9 -3.74 4.94 6.84
C ASP A 9 -2.57 4.36 7.67
N ILE A 10 -2.83 3.35 8.50
CA ILE A 10 -1.82 2.60 9.26
C ILE A 10 -1.57 1.20 8.70
N ALA A 11 -2.26 0.78 7.65
CA ALA A 11 -2.05 -0.51 7.00
C ALA A 11 -1.03 -0.33 5.85
N PRO A 12 0.20 -0.90 5.94
CA PRO A 12 1.23 -0.70 4.91
C PRO A 12 0.81 -1.15 3.52
N SER A 13 -0.04 -2.19 3.43
CA SER A 13 -0.62 -2.61 2.16
C SER A 13 -1.47 -1.52 1.53
N ASP A 14 -2.32 -0.84 2.30
CA ASP A 14 -3.25 0.17 1.79
C ASP A 14 -2.54 1.49 1.48
N TYR A 15 -1.81 2.07 2.44
CA TYR A 15 -1.23 3.41 2.27
C TYR A 15 -0.02 3.45 1.33
N HIS A 16 0.66 2.32 1.10
CA HIS A 16 1.89 2.25 0.32
C HIS A 16 1.78 1.37 -0.92
N LEU A 17 1.55 0.05 -0.74
CA LEU A 17 1.56 -0.90 -1.86
C LEU A 17 0.39 -0.65 -2.82
N PHE A 18 -0.84 -0.70 -2.34
CA PHE A 18 -2.04 -0.50 -3.14
C PHE A 18 -2.18 0.95 -3.61
N ARG A 19 -1.70 1.93 -2.84
CA ARG A 19 -1.58 3.30 -3.33
C ARG A 19 -0.69 3.38 -4.58
N SER A 20 0.51 2.79 -4.55
CA SER A 20 1.40 2.74 -5.72
C SER A 20 0.77 1.96 -6.88
N MET A 21 0.12 0.84 -6.58
CA MET A 21 -0.56 0.00 -7.56
C MET A 21 -1.70 0.73 -8.26
N LYS A 22 -2.54 1.46 -7.51
CA LYS A 22 -3.63 2.28 -8.03
C LYS A 22 -3.12 3.34 -9.02
N HIS A 23 -1.98 3.97 -8.72
CA HIS A 23 -1.36 4.92 -9.65
C HIS A 23 -0.90 4.23 -10.94
N ALA A 24 -0.29 3.05 -10.85
CA ALA A 24 0.14 2.30 -12.02
C ALA A 24 -1.04 1.75 -12.86
N LEU A 25 -2.17 1.47 -12.21
CA LEU A 25 -3.39 0.96 -12.84
C LEU A 25 -4.26 2.02 -13.52
N SER A 26 -3.98 3.31 -13.32
CA SER A 26 -4.94 4.39 -13.61
C SER A 26 -5.47 4.43 -15.05
N ASP A 27 -4.74 3.89 -16.03
CA ASP A 27 -5.13 3.88 -17.44
C ASP A 27 -5.05 2.49 -18.09
N MET A 28 -5.00 1.43 -17.27
CA MET A 28 -4.85 0.06 -17.75
C MET A 28 -6.20 -0.59 -18.02
N HIS A 29 -6.30 -1.26 -19.16
CA HIS A 29 -7.45 -2.07 -19.55
C HIS A 29 -6.99 -3.50 -19.80
N PHE A 30 -7.54 -4.45 -19.05
CA PHE A 30 -7.24 -5.88 -19.17
C PHE A 30 -8.40 -6.59 -19.87
N GLN A 31 -8.08 -7.55 -20.73
CA GLN A 31 -9.06 -8.37 -21.47
C GLN A 31 -9.32 -9.72 -20.80
N SER A 32 -8.49 -10.11 -19.82
CA SER A 32 -8.63 -11.38 -19.12
C SER A 32 -8.07 -11.35 -17.70
N VAL A 33 -8.47 -12.33 -16.88
CA VAL A 33 -7.93 -12.53 -15.53
C VAL A 33 -6.45 -12.92 -15.58
N ASP A 34 -6.00 -13.62 -16.62
CA ASP A 34 -4.60 -14.02 -16.74
C ASP A 34 -3.69 -12.82 -17.03
N GLU A 35 -4.16 -11.82 -17.77
CA GLU A 35 -3.45 -10.54 -17.92
C GLU A 35 -3.32 -9.80 -16.59
N ILE A 36 -4.38 -9.81 -15.76
CA ILE A 36 -4.35 -9.19 -14.42
C ILE A 36 -3.32 -9.90 -13.53
N ARG A 37 -3.30 -11.24 -13.52
CA ARG A 37 -2.33 -12.03 -12.75
C ARG A 37 -0.90 -11.72 -13.17
N LYS A 38 -0.63 -11.78 -14.48
CA LYS A 38 0.68 -11.47 -15.02
C LYS A 38 1.13 -10.07 -14.65
N TRP A 39 0.24 -9.08 -14.81
CA TRP A 39 0.56 -7.70 -14.44
C TRP A 39 0.84 -7.56 -12.94
N ASN A 40 0.10 -8.25 -12.08
CA ASN A 40 0.35 -8.23 -10.64
C ASN A 40 1.74 -8.79 -10.30
N ASP A 41 2.10 -9.94 -10.87
CA ASP A 41 3.41 -10.57 -10.69
C ASP A 41 4.53 -9.62 -11.18
N ASP A 42 4.39 -9.08 -12.39
CA ASP A 42 5.34 -8.14 -12.99
C ASP A 42 5.48 -6.87 -12.13
N PHE A 43 4.36 -6.32 -11.62
CA PHE A 43 4.37 -5.14 -10.76
C PHE A 43 5.13 -5.40 -9.46
N ILE A 44 4.89 -6.54 -8.79
CA ILE A 44 5.57 -6.88 -7.54
C ILE A 44 7.07 -7.10 -7.78
N VAL A 45 7.44 -7.84 -8.83
CA VAL A 45 8.85 -8.09 -9.19
C VAL A 45 9.57 -6.81 -9.60
N SER A 46 8.87 -5.83 -10.18
CA SER A 46 9.47 -4.53 -10.54
C SER A 46 9.89 -3.67 -9.35
N LYS A 47 9.41 -3.98 -8.13
CA LYS A 47 9.73 -3.18 -6.93
C LYS A 47 11.01 -3.67 -6.27
N ASP A 48 11.87 -2.71 -5.95
CA ASP A 48 13.07 -2.98 -5.16
C ASP A 48 12.70 -3.38 -3.72
N VAL A 49 13.55 -4.17 -3.06
CA VAL A 49 13.36 -4.56 -1.65
C VAL A 49 13.19 -3.33 -0.74
N THR A 50 13.91 -2.25 -1.05
CA THR A 50 13.78 -0.97 -0.34
C THR A 50 12.35 -0.40 -0.41
N PHE A 51 11.62 -0.58 -1.51
CA PHE A 51 10.23 -0.13 -1.61
C PHE A 51 9.35 -0.74 -0.51
N PHE A 52 9.43 -2.05 -0.29
CA PHE A 52 8.66 -2.73 0.75
C PHE A 52 9.13 -2.33 2.15
N ARG A 53 10.45 -2.26 2.32
CA ARG A 53 11.09 -1.88 3.58
C ARG A 53 10.68 -0.47 4.00
N ASP A 54 10.68 0.48 3.07
CA ASP A 54 10.31 1.88 3.30
C ASP A 54 8.81 2.02 3.60
N GLY A 55 7.97 1.19 2.97
CA GLY A 55 6.55 1.09 3.33
C GLY A 55 6.36 0.73 4.80
N ILE A 56 7.10 -0.27 5.30
CA ILE A 56 7.05 -0.70 6.71
C ILE A 56 7.67 0.35 7.65
N HIS A 57 8.79 0.96 7.28
CA HIS A 57 9.47 1.95 8.13
C HIS A 57 8.73 3.28 8.26
N GLN A 58 7.73 3.57 7.42
CA GLN A 58 6.81 4.71 7.62
C GLN A 58 5.82 4.50 8.77
N LEU A 59 5.67 3.28 9.27
CA LEU A 59 4.66 2.93 10.25
C LEU A 59 4.79 3.68 11.59
N PRO A 60 6.00 3.86 12.18
CA PRO A 60 6.16 4.64 13.41
C PRO A 60 5.75 6.11 13.26
N GLU A 61 6.07 6.74 12.13
CA GLU A 61 5.67 8.13 11.86
C GLU A 61 4.15 8.26 11.73
N ARG A 62 3.51 7.29 11.07
CA ARG A 62 2.04 7.25 10.93
C ARG A 62 1.34 7.01 12.27
N TRP A 63 1.85 6.10 13.10
CA TRP A 63 1.34 5.93 14.45
C TRP A 63 1.48 7.20 15.29
N LEU A 64 2.60 7.91 15.18
CA LEU A 64 2.78 9.16 15.89
C LEU A 64 1.72 10.19 15.46
N LYS A 65 1.46 10.33 14.16
CA LYS A 65 0.40 11.21 13.63
C LYS A 65 -0.97 10.86 14.18
N VAL A 66 -1.33 9.57 14.23
CA VAL A 66 -2.61 9.11 14.80
C VAL A 66 -2.71 9.42 16.30
N ILE A 67 -1.61 9.32 17.04
CA ILE A 67 -1.59 9.68 18.47
C ILE A 67 -1.76 11.19 18.64
N GLU A 68 -1.01 11.99 17.87
CA GLU A 68 -1.07 13.45 17.90
C GLU A 68 -2.45 13.99 17.47
N SER A 69 -3.15 13.28 16.59
CA SER A 69 -4.51 13.60 16.16
C SER A 69 -5.59 13.05 17.10
N ASN A 70 -5.24 12.40 18.22
CA ASN A 70 -6.18 11.68 19.09
C ASN A 70 -7.07 10.66 18.35
N GLY A 71 -6.56 10.03 17.30
CA GLY A 71 -7.27 9.03 16.51
C GLY A 71 -8.02 9.57 15.28
N GLU A 72 -7.95 10.88 15.01
CA GLU A 72 -8.54 11.50 13.82
C GLU A 72 -7.64 11.36 12.57
N TYR A 73 -8.24 11.44 11.38
CA TYR A 73 -7.58 11.27 10.08
C TYR A 73 -7.37 12.59 9.32
#